data_AF-A0A858R215-F1
#
_entry.id   AF-A0A858R215-F1
#
_cell.length_a   1.000
_cell.length_b   1.000
_cell.length_c   1.000
_cell.angle_alpha   90.00
_cell.angle_beta   90.00
_cell.angle_gamma   90.00
#
_symmetry.space_group_name_H-M   'P 1'
#
loop_
_entity.id
_entity.type
_entity.pdbx_description
1 polymer ?
#
loop_
_entity_poly.entity_id
_entity_poly.type
_entity_poly.pdbx_seq_one_letter_code
_entity_poly.pdbx_strand_id
1 'polypeptide(L)'
;MKKKPIPRMGGFTLVELMIVVAIIGVLAGVALPSYQTFVIKAKITDAIAATHQLKLALADYAIINGGTSGLAGLHWSSALKELGVPNNFFGDNSDYVKNAWWSHSAGEIRVSIANIDQLDGRRLVLRAINPDFPTSWRCISDDSDSSFIPSEYLPSHCQSSGSE
;
A
#
# COMPACT_ATOMS: atom_id res chain seq x y z
N MET A 1 -51.20 -2.45 51.74
CA MET A 1 -50.54 -2.60 50.42
C MET A 1 -49.44 -3.65 50.54
N LYS A 2 -49.55 -4.80 49.86
CA LYS A 2 -48.53 -5.86 49.88
C LYS A 2 -47.43 -5.47 48.88
N LYS A 3 -46.22 -5.18 49.35
CA LYS A 3 -45.05 -4.88 48.49
C LYS A 3 -44.67 -6.16 47.74
N LYS A 4 -44.77 -6.14 46.41
CA LYS A 4 -44.33 -7.22 45.53
C LYS A 4 -42.79 -7.26 45.55
N PRO A 5 -42.16 -8.39 45.92
CA PRO A 5 -40.69 -8.47 45.98
C PRO A 5 -40.11 -8.35 44.57
N ILE A 6 -39.11 -7.49 44.42
CA ILE A 6 -38.36 -7.33 43.18
C ILE A 6 -37.39 -8.52 43.09
N PRO A 7 -37.40 -9.30 42.00
CA PRO A 7 -36.47 -10.40 41.83
C PRO A 7 -35.03 -9.86 41.82
N ARG A 8 -34.15 -10.45 42.63
CA ARG A 8 -32.73 -10.10 42.66
C ARG A 8 -32.11 -10.55 41.33
N MET A 9 -31.61 -9.59 40.55
CA MET A 9 -30.80 -9.89 39.38
C MET A 9 -29.48 -10.49 39.86
N GLY A 10 -29.18 -11.74 39.49
CA GLY A 10 -27.90 -12.37 39.82
C GLY A 10 -26.77 -11.60 39.14
N GLY A 11 -25.77 -11.18 39.92
CA GLY A 11 -24.57 -10.55 39.38
C GLY A 11 -23.61 -11.57 38.78
N PHE A 12 -22.84 -11.16 37.76
CA PHE A 12 -21.74 -11.93 37.20
C PHE A 12 -20.67 -12.24 38.25
N THR A 13 -20.13 -13.45 38.23
CA THR A 13 -19.04 -13.83 39.16
C THR A 13 -17.69 -13.32 38.65
N LEU A 14 -16.78 -13.00 39.57
CA LEU A 14 -15.40 -12.60 39.22
C LEU A 14 -14.68 -13.76 38.50
N VAL A 15 -15.02 -15.00 38.85
CA VAL A 15 -14.49 -16.21 38.22
C VAL A 15 -14.96 -16.35 36.76
N GLU A 16 -16.24 -16.10 36.46
CA GLU A 16 -16.72 -16.05 35.07
C GLU A 16 -15.97 -15.03 34.25
N LEU A 17 -15.72 -13.85 34.81
CA LEU A 17 -14.98 -12.79 34.12
C LEU A 17 -13.51 -13.18 33.86
N MET A 18 -12.84 -13.82 34.83
CA MET A 18 -11.45 -14.26 34.65
C MET A 18 -11.30 -15.34 33.57
N ILE A 19 -12.25 -16.27 33.48
CA ILE A 19 -12.23 -17.30 32.43
C ILE A 19 -12.44 -16.66 31.05
N VAL A 20 -13.36 -15.70 30.92
CA VAL A 20 -13.59 -15.00 29.66
C VAL A 20 -12.34 -14.24 29.21
N VAL A 21 -11.67 -13.52 30.13
CA VAL A 21 -10.42 -12.82 29.82
C VAL A 21 -9.31 -13.79 29.43
N ALA A 22 -9.22 -14.95 30.09
CA ALA A 22 -8.23 -15.98 29.73
C ALA A 22 -8.45 -16.52 28.31
N ILE A 23 -9.70 -16.79 27.92
CA ILE A 23 -10.04 -17.28 26.57
C ILE A 23 -9.74 -16.21 25.52
N ILE A 24 -10.15 -14.95 25.75
CA ILE A 24 -9.88 -13.84 24.82
C ILE A 24 -8.36 -13.62 24.67
N GLY A 25 -7.60 -13.75 25.76
CA GLY A 25 -6.14 -13.61 25.73
C GLY A 25 -5.46 -14.63 24.81
N VAL A 26 -5.87 -15.90 24.87
CA VAL A 26 -5.33 -16.96 23.99
C VAL A 26 -5.70 -16.69 22.52
N LEU A 27 -6.97 -16.35 22.25
CA LEU A 27 -7.43 -16.07 20.89
C LEU A 27 -6.72 -14.86 20.28
N ALA A 28 -6.53 -13.79 21.05
CA ALA A 28 -5.83 -12.59 20.61
C ALA A 28 -4.37 -12.88 20.25
N GLY A 29 -3.67 -13.71 21.04
CA GLY A 29 -2.28 -14.07 20.79
C GLY A 29 -2.04 -14.73 19.43
N VAL A 30 -2.98 -15.55 18.95
CA VAL A 30 -2.88 -16.21 17.63
C VAL A 30 -3.37 -15.31 16.49
N ALA A 31 -4.39 -14.49 16.73
CA ALA A 31 -5.05 -13.69 15.70
C ALA A 31 -4.28 -12.41 15.32
N LEU A 32 -3.60 -11.77 16.27
CA LEU A 32 -2.92 -10.49 16.07
C LEU A 32 -1.88 -10.46 14.93
N PRO A 33 -0.94 -11.42 14.78
CA PRO A 33 0.06 -11.35 13.71
C PRO A 33 -0.59 -11.37 12.31
N SER A 34 -1.60 -12.22 12.12
CA SER A 34 -2.34 -12.29 10.84
C SER A 34 -3.10 -10.99 10.55
N TYR A 35 -3.71 -10.38 11.57
CA TYR A 35 -4.40 -9.10 11.43
C TYR A 35 -3.44 -7.96 11.05
N GLN A 36 -2.24 -7.91 11.65
CA GLN A 36 -1.22 -6.91 11.31
C GLN A 36 -0.80 -7.01 9.85
N THR A 37 -0.52 -8.22 9.35
CA THR A 37 -0.18 -8.45 7.94
C THR A 37 -1.31 -8.02 7.00
N PHE A 38 -2.58 -8.26 7.35
CA PHE A 38 -3.73 -7.80 6.57
C PHE A 38 -3.80 -6.27 6.49
N VAL A 39 -3.64 -5.59 7.63
CA VAL A 39 -3.62 -4.12 7.68
C VAL A 39 -2.47 -3.56 6.85
N ILE A 40 -1.28 -4.16 6.92
CA ILE A 40 -0.12 -3.75 6.10
C ILE A 40 -0.42 -3.90 4.59
N LYS A 41 -1.02 -5.02 4.17
CA LYS A 41 -1.44 -5.22 2.77
C LYS A 41 -2.44 -4.17 2.30
N ALA A 42 -3.39 -3.79 3.16
CA ALA A 42 -4.34 -2.73 2.86
C ALA A 42 -3.65 -1.38 2.65
N LYS A 43 -2.69 -1.03 3.53
CA LYS A 43 -1.89 0.19 3.41
C LYS A 43 -1.05 0.23 2.14
N ILE A 44 -0.45 -0.89 1.72
CA ILE A 44 0.27 -0.99 0.44
C ILE A 44 -0.70 -0.82 -0.74
N THR A 45 -1.90 -1.39 -0.65
CA THR A 45 -2.92 -1.25 -1.70
C THR A 45 -3.33 0.21 -1.88
N ASP A 46 -3.45 0.94 -0.77
CA ASP A 46 -3.68 2.40 -0.77
C ASP A 46 -2.50 3.16 -1.40
N ALA A 47 -1.25 2.81 -1.04
CA ALA A 47 -0.06 3.36 -1.67
C ALA A 47 -0.04 3.13 -3.19
N ILE A 48 -0.47 1.96 -3.67
CA ILE A 48 -0.61 1.66 -5.10
C ILE A 48 -1.73 2.51 -5.71
N ALA A 49 -2.87 2.67 -5.04
CA ALA A 49 -3.98 3.49 -5.51
C ALA A 49 -3.58 4.97 -5.63
N ALA A 50 -2.77 5.48 -4.70
CA ALA A 50 -2.23 6.84 -4.77
C ALA A 50 -1.39 7.09 -6.04
N THR A 51 -0.79 6.06 -6.64
CA THR A 51 -0.07 6.23 -7.92
C THR A 51 -0.96 6.36 -9.15
N HIS A 52 -2.28 6.19 -9.01
CA HIS A 52 -3.19 6.11 -10.15
C HIS A 52 -3.18 7.38 -11.01
N GLN A 53 -3.20 8.57 -10.40
CA GLN A 53 -3.14 9.82 -11.16
C GLN A 53 -1.84 9.96 -11.96
N LEU A 54 -0.71 9.46 -11.45
CA LEU A 54 0.53 9.45 -12.23
C LEU A 54 0.45 8.49 -13.43
N LYS A 55 -0.17 7.32 -13.26
CA LYS A 55 -0.41 6.38 -14.37
C LYS A 55 -1.28 7.00 -15.47
N LEU A 56 -2.34 7.71 -15.07
CA LEU A 56 -3.22 8.41 -16.01
C LEU A 56 -2.45 9.51 -16.75
N ALA A 57 -1.70 10.35 -16.04
CA ALA A 57 -0.94 11.43 -16.66
C ALA A 57 0.09 10.90 -17.69
N LEU A 58 0.77 9.79 -17.38
CA LEU A 58 1.70 9.13 -18.31
C LEU A 58 0.98 8.59 -19.56
N ALA A 59 -0.20 7.98 -19.39
CA ALA A 59 -0.99 7.48 -20.49
C ALA A 59 -1.51 8.62 -21.40
N ASP A 60 -2.03 9.70 -20.81
CA ASP A 60 -2.51 10.88 -21.54
C ASP A 60 -1.36 11.55 -22.31
N TYR A 61 -0.21 11.72 -21.67
CA TYR A 61 0.99 12.26 -22.31
C TYR A 61 1.41 11.40 -23.51
N ALA A 62 1.42 10.08 -23.36
CA ALA A 62 1.79 9.16 -24.42
C ALA A 62 0.85 9.25 -25.63
N ILE A 63 -0.45 9.41 -25.39
CA ILE A 63 -1.46 9.56 -26.46
C ILE A 63 -1.24 10.87 -27.22
N ILE A 64 -0.93 11.97 -26.54
CA ILE A 64 -0.76 13.29 -27.15
C ILE A 64 0.56 13.40 -27.91
N ASN A 65 1.64 12.84 -27.36
CA ASN A 65 3.00 13.03 -27.86
C ASN A 65 3.53 11.84 -28.69
N GLY A 66 2.74 10.80 -28.89
CA GLY A 66 3.14 9.59 -29.63
C GLY A 66 4.09 8.68 -28.84
N GLY A 67 4.09 8.76 -27.51
CA GLY A 67 4.86 7.91 -26.61
C GLY A 67 5.43 8.67 -25.41
N THR A 68 6.05 7.95 -24.47
CA THR A 68 6.71 8.56 -23.29
C THR A 68 8.19 8.88 -23.50
N SER A 69 8.74 8.66 -24.69
CA SER A 69 10.16 8.89 -25.01
C SER A 69 10.61 10.35 -24.82
N GLY A 70 9.70 11.32 -25.00
CA GLY A 70 9.97 12.73 -24.69
C GLY A 70 10.23 13.01 -23.21
N LEU A 71 9.86 12.09 -22.31
CA LEU A 71 10.16 12.18 -20.87
C LEU A 71 11.51 11.55 -20.52
N ALA A 72 12.17 10.86 -21.45
CA ALA A 72 13.42 10.17 -21.22
C ALA A 72 14.55 11.16 -20.90
N GLY A 73 15.32 10.88 -19.85
CA GLY A 73 16.46 11.71 -19.45
C GLY A 73 16.10 13.04 -18.78
N LEU A 74 14.82 13.38 -18.67
CA LEU A 74 14.38 14.55 -17.90
C LEU A 74 14.62 14.32 -16.40
N HIS A 75 15.03 15.38 -15.71
CA HIS A 75 14.93 15.39 -14.25
C HIS A 75 13.46 15.24 -13.84
N TRP A 76 13.20 14.50 -12.75
CA TRP A 76 11.83 14.13 -12.37
C TRP A 76 10.87 15.33 -12.21
N SER A 77 11.34 16.42 -11.61
CA SER A 77 10.52 17.65 -11.47
C SER A 77 10.14 18.26 -12.82
N SER A 78 10.98 18.11 -13.85
CA SER A 78 10.68 18.58 -15.20
C SER A 78 9.68 17.65 -15.88
N ALA A 79 9.84 16.33 -15.72
CA ALA A 79 8.87 15.35 -16.21
C ALA A 79 7.48 15.58 -15.62
N LEU A 80 7.38 15.88 -14.32
CA LEU A 80 6.11 16.23 -13.66
C LEU A 80 5.43 17.45 -14.29
N LYS A 81 6.21 18.48 -14.66
CA LYS A 81 5.69 19.66 -15.35
C LYS A 81 5.11 19.31 -16.73
N GLU A 82 5.82 18.51 -17.52
CA GLU A 82 5.34 18.03 -18.83
C GLU A 82 4.08 17.16 -18.69
N LEU A 83 3.99 16.39 -17.61
CA LEU A 83 2.82 15.59 -17.27
C LEU A 83 1.65 16.41 -16.69
N GLY A 84 1.85 17.71 -16.41
CA GLY A 84 0.84 18.55 -15.75
C GLY A 84 0.53 18.13 -14.30
N VAL A 85 1.44 17.41 -13.64
CA VAL A 85 1.28 16.90 -12.28
C VAL A 85 2.09 17.76 -11.31
N PRO A 86 1.53 18.19 -10.16
CA PRO A 86 2.26 19.03 -9.22
C PRO A 86 3.36 18.26 -8.48
N ASN A 87 4.42 18.94 -8.06
CA ASN A 87 5.58 18.34 -7.37
C ASN A 87 5.22 17.67 -6.02
N ASN A 88 4.12 18.10 -5.40
CA ASN A 88 3.58 17.53 -4.17
C ASN A 88 2.41 16.55 -4.43
N PHE A 89 2.39 15.89 -5.59
CA PHE A 89 1.32 14.99 -6.01
C PHE A 89 0.85 14.00 -4.94
N PHE A 90 1.79 13.40 -4.20
CA PHE A 90 1.47 12.44 -3.14
C PHE A 90 1.08 13.08 -1.80
N GLY A 91 1.22 14.40 -1.63
CA GLY A 91 1.09 15.15 -0.37
C GLY A 91 -0.10 14.74 0.51
N ASP A 92 -1.20 15.49 0.48
CA ASP A 92 -2.37 15.18 1.32
C ASP A 92 -3.14 13.92 0.87
N ASN A 93 -2.74 13.31 -0.25
CA ASN A 93 -3.46 12.20 -0.90
C ASN A 93 -2.90 10.81 -0.58
N SER A 94 -1.79 10.71 0.16
CA SER A 94 -1.28 9.42 0.59
C SER A 94 -0.45 9.50 1.87
N ASP A 95 -0.95 8.87 2.92
CA ASP A 95 -0.20 8.67 4.16
C ASP A 95 0.97 7.68 3.98
N TYR A 96 0.93 6.85 2.92
CA TYR A 96 1.80 5.69 2.77
C TYR A 96 2.82 5.80 1.62
N VAL A 97 2.87 6.93 0.93
CA VAL A 97 3.84 7.18 -0.15
C VAL A 97 4.74 8.35 0.19
N LYS A 98 6.05 8.09 0.29
CA LYS A 98 7.08 9.11 0.53
C LYS A 98 7.41 9.91 -0.73
N ASN A 99 7.59 9.19 -1.82
CA ASN A 99 7.86 9.73 -3.15
C ASN A 99 7.58 8.65 -4.21
N ALA A 100 7.38 9.09 -5.45
CA ALA A 100 7.48 8.22 -6.60
C ALA A 100 8.12 8.96 -7.77
N TRP A 101 8.70 8.20 -8.70
CA TRP A 101 9.24 8.73 -9.94
C TRP A 101 9.07 7.74 -11.09
N TRP A 102 9.03 8.27 -12.32
CA TRP A 102 9.01 7.49 -13.56
C TRP A 102 10.44 7.27 -14.09
N SER A 103 10.70 6.06 -14.58
CA SER A 103 11.89 5.71 -15.34
C SER A 103 11.47 5.23 -16.72
N HIS A 104 11.67 6.06 -17.76
CA HIS A 104 11.30 5.69 -19.13
C HIS A 104 12.08 4.47 -19.63
N SER A 105 13.40 4.42 -19.41
CA SER A 105 14.25 3.32 -19.89
C SER A 105 13.87 1.95 -19.31
N ALA A 106 13.31 1.94 -18.09
CA ALA A 106 12.82 0.72 -17.45
C ALA A 106 11.30 0.51 -17.65
N GLY A 107 10.57 1.54 -18.10
CA GLY A 107 9.11 1.55 -18.13
C GLY A 107 8.49 1.40 -16.74
N GLU A 108 9.10 1.98 -15.70
CA GLU A 108 8.72 1.73 -14.31
C GLU A 108 8.37 3.01 -13.55
N ILE A 109 7.28 2.97 -12.78
CA ILE A 109 7.08 3.87 -11.66
C ILE A 109 7.66 3.20 -10.42
N ARG A 110 8.60 3.86 -9.75
CA ARG A 110 9.13 3.41 -8.46
C ARG A 110 8.53 4.25 -7.36
N VAL A 111 8.04 3.59 -6.32
CA VAL A 111 7.33 4.19 -5.19
C VAL A 111 8.08 3.84 -3.91
N SER A 112 8.39 4.83 -3.09
CA SER A 112 8.91 4.61 -1.74
C SER A 112 7.77 4.68 -0.73
N ILE A 113 7.66 3.66 0.09
CA ILE A 113 6.64 3.56 1.15
C ILE A 113 7.03 4.45 2.34
N ALA A 114 6.03 5.07 2.96
CA ALA A 114 6.14 5.85 4.19
C ALA A 114 5.18 5.33 5.27
N ASN A 115 5.45 5.66 6.54
CA ASN A 115 4.50 5.51 7.66
C ASN A 115 3.93 4.08 7.84
N ILE A 116 4.75 3.08 7.51
CA ILE A 116 4.50 1.67 7.83
C ILE A 116 5.75 1.16 8.53
N ASP A 117 5.70 0.92 9.84
CA ASP A 117 6.88 0.67 10.69
C ASP A 117 7.90 -0.33 10.11
N GLN A 118 7.41 -1.42 9.51
CA GLN A 118 8.26 -2.49 8.97
C GLN A 118 8.72 -2.26 7.52
N LEU A 119 8.09 -1.30 6.83
CA LEU A 119 8.25 -1.05 5.40
C LEU A 119 8.66 0.38 5.05
N ASP A 120 8.85 1.26 6.03
CA ASP A 120 9.24 2.65 5.78
C ASP A 120 10.57 2.71 5.01
N GLY A 121 10.58 3.47 3.91
CA GLY A 121 11.70 3.57 2.99
C GLY A 121 11.86 2.41 1.99
N ARG A 122 11.13 1.29 2.16
CA ARG A 122 11.11 0.20 1.17
C ARG A 122 10.42 0.64 -0.12
N ARG A 123 10.69 -0.07 -1.21
CA ARG A 123 10.27 0.30 -2.57
C ARG A 123 9.34 -0.73 -3.18
N LEU A 124 8.33 -0.20 -3.88
CA LEU A 124 7.45 -0.94 -4.75
C LEU A 124 7.63 -0.44 -6.19
N VAL A 125 7.59 -1.35 -7.16
CA VAL A 125 7.75 -1.04 -8.58
C VAL A 125 6.45 -1.33 -9.31
N LEU A 126 6.00 -0.39 -10.14
CA LEU A 126 4.88 -0.57 -11.05
C LEU A 126 5.45 -0.49 -12.46
N ARG A 127 5.64 -1.65 -13.10
CA ARG A 127 6.22 -1.75 -14.45
C ARG A 127 5.12 -1.75 -15.49
N ALA A 128 5.20 -0.83 -16.44
CA ALA A 128 4.34 -0.81 -17.61
C ALA A 128 4.66 -2.01 -18.50
N ILE A 129 3.63 -2.63 -19.09
CA ILE A 129 3.84 -3.69 -20.08
C ILE A 129 4.42 -3.11 -21.38
N ASN A 130 3.95 -1.91 -21.75
CA ASN A 130 4.50 -1.13 -22.85
C ASN A 130 4.99 0.23 -22.31
N PRO A 131 6.30 0.48 -22.24
CA PRO A 131 6.85 1.73 -21.73
C PRO A 131 6.43 2.96 -22.53
N ASP A 132 6.31 2.84 -23.85
CA ASP A 132 5.92 3.96 -24.71
C ASP A 132 4.45 4.31 -24.55
N PHE A 133 3.59 3.32 -24.31
CA PHE A 133 2.15 3.49 -24.08
C PHE A 133 1.74 2.78 -22.78
N PRO A 134 2.00 3.38 -21.60
CA PRO A 134 1.90 2.70 -20.31
C PRO A 134 0.45 2.64 -19.79
N THR A 135 -0.40 1.88 -20.48
CA THR A 135 -1.82 1.69 -20.16
C THR A 135 -2.08 0.49 -19.24
N SER A 136 -1.14 -0.44 -19.16
CA SER A 136 -1.23 -1.64 -18.34
C SER A 136 0.01 -1.81 -17.49
N TRP A 137 -0.19 -2.23 -16.24
CA TRP A 137 0.82 -2.16 -15.18
C TRP A 137 0.91 -3.48 -14.43
N ARG A 138 2.14 -3.93 -14.16
CA ARG A 138 2.45 -5.02 -13.25
C ARG A 138 3.04 -4.46 -11.97
N CYS A 139 2.52 -4.89 -10.84
CA CYS A 139 3.08 -4.56 -9.54
C CYS A 139 4.15 -5.58 -9.16
N ILE A 140 5.34 -5.10 -8.84
CA ILE A 140 6.54 -5.90 -8.61
C ILE A 140 7.28 -5.38 -7.37
N SER A 141 7.83 -6.30 -6.58
CA SER A 141 8.83 -6.04 -5.54
C SER A 141 10.12 -6.78 -5.91
N ASP A 142 11.22 -6.08 -6.11
CA ASP A 142 12.48 -6.67 -6.54
C ASP A 142 13.30 -7.13 -5.33
N ASP A 143 13.25 -8.42 -5.02
CA ASP A 143 13.91 -9.04 -3.86
C ASP A 143 15.44 -9.09 -3.97
N SER A 144 16.01 -8.71 -5.11
CA SER A 144 17.46 -8.50 -5.27
C SER A 144 17.92 -7.16 -4.67
N ASP A 145 17.02 -6.19 -4.49
CA ASP A 145 17.30 -4.91 -3.81
C ASP A 145 17.03 -5.07 -2.31
N SER A 146 17.95 -4.63 -1.44
CA SER A 146 17.73 -4.63 0.02
C SER A 146 16.52 -3.79 0.46
N SER A 147 16.04 -2.90 -0.42
CA SER A 147 14.88 -2.05 -0.22
C SER A 147 13.55 -2.72 -0.59
N PHE A 148 13.54 -4.01 -0.95
CA PHE A 148 12.32 -4.72 -1.38
C PHE A 148 11.27 -4.86 -0.28
N ILE A 149 10.00 -4.97 -0.67
CA ILE A 149 8.90 -5.37 0.22
C ILE A 149 8.79 -6.91 0.22
N PRO A 150 8.85 -7.58 1.38
CA PRO A 150 8.69 -9.03 1.48
C PRO A 150 7.34 -9.51 0.91
N SER A 151 7.33 -10.68 0.28
CA SER A 151 6.14 -11.27 -0.36
C SER A 151 4.98 -11.49 0.61
N GLU A 152 5.26 -11.72 1.91
CA GLU A 152 4.25 -11.82 2.95
C GLU A 152 3.36 -10.57 3.03
N TYR A 153 3.93 -9.39 2.80
CA TYR A 153 3.22 -8.11 2.87
C TYR A 153 2.64 -7.66 1.52
N LEU A 154 2.93 -8.38 0.43
CA LEU A 154 2.42 -7.99 -0.89
C LEU A 154 0.93 -8.35 -1.05
N PRO A 155 0.12 -7.45 -1.65
CA PRO A 155 -1.21 -7.80 -2.13
C PRO A 155 -1.14 -8.88 -3.22
N SER A 156 -2.25 -9.60 -3.44
CA SER A 156 -2.36 -10.68 -4.43
C SER A 156 -2.03 -10.27 -5.87
N HIS A 157 -2.18 -8.98 -6.21
CA HIS A 157 -1.90 -8.45 -7.54
C HIS A 157 -0.43 -8.00 -7.74
N CYS A 158 0.41 -8.12 -6.69
CA CYS A 158 1.83 -7.78 -6.72
C CYS A 158 2.67 -9.06 -6.62
N GLN A 159 3.74 -9.12 -7.40
CA GLN A 159 4.66 -10.27 -7.46
C GLN A 159 6.05 -9.91 -6.93
N SER A 160 6.75 -10.85 -6.29
CA SER A 160 8.19 -10.75 -6.03
C SER A 160 8.98 -11.10 -7.29
N SER A 161 10.03 -10.35 -7.62
CA SER A 161 10.77 -10.47 -8.89
C SER A 161 11.83 -11.58 -8.92
N GLY A 162 12.16 -12.24 -7.80
CA GLY A 162 13.20 -13.28 -7.73
C GLY A 162 12.74 -14.56 -7.05
N SER A 163 11.42 -14.82 -7.03
CA SER A 163 10.90 -16.15 -6.73
C SER A 163 10.94 -17.02 -7.99
N GLU A 164 12.15 -17.44 -8.38
CA GLU A 164 12.40 -18.60 -9.24
C GLU A 164 13.22 -19.63 -8.46
#